data_AF-A0A4Y9UY41-F1
#
_entry.id   AF-A0A4Y9UY41-F1
#
_cell.length_a   1.000
_cell.length_b   1.000
_cell.length_c   1.000
_cell.angle_alpha   90.00
_cell.angle_beta   90.00
_cell.angle_gamma   90.00
#
_symmetry.space_group_name_H-M   'P 1'
#
loop_
_entity.id
_entity.type
_entity.pdbx_description
1 polymer ?
#
loop_
_entity_poly.entity_id
_entity_poly.type
_entity_poly.pdbx_seq_one_letter_code
_entity_poly.pdbx_strand_id
1 'polypeptide(L)'
;MSATVVPLPPNSPSETTDFLRRMASMVSGRNGEMLLRAAALIESLKHRAMSAERLFNEQQEENKRLVELRETTELASNAMVSQIAALGTQLAEVTAAAAAERAAFDAERGKLLGLMQDAESHIGKLTTELETLRASVDSFNETVVSVPLEVLRLARTQFDVLSNGFARKGDVISQAMSEIGGFAIDQALTAKKTADKA
;
A
#
# COMPACT_ATOMS: atom_id res chain seq x y z
N MET A 1 11.57 21.73 -55.03
CA MET A 1 12.20 22.16 -56.30
C MET A 1 12.91 23.47 -56.04
N SER A 2 14.25 23.45 -55.94
CA SER A 2 15.05 24.64 -55.69
C SER A 2 15.07 25.49 -56.96
N ALA A 3 14.49 26.68 -56.91
CA ALA A 3 14.73 27.68 -57.94
C ALA A 3 16.21 28.09 -57.82
N THR A 4 17.04 27.61 -58.74
CA THR A 4 18.41 28.08 -58.89
C THR A 4 18.36 29.58 -59.17
N VAL A 5 18.68 30.39 -58.16
CA VAL A 5 18.89 31.82 -58.33
C VAL A 5 20.13 31.96 -59.21
N VAL A 6 19.91 32.18 -60.51
CA VAL A 6 20.97 32.54 -61.44
C VAL A 6 21.48 33.91 -61.00
N PRO A 7 22.74 34.04 -60.55
CA PRO A 7 23.27 35.34 -60.19
C PRO A 7 23.31 36.19 -61.46
N LEU A 8 22.56 37.30 -61.49
CA LEU A 8 22.73 38.26 -62.57
C LEU A 8 24.18 38.81 -62.51
N PRO A 9 24.89 38.89 -63.64
CA PRO A 9 26.24 39.43 -63.68
C PRO A 9 26.24 40.87 -63.16
N PRO A 10 27.20 41.25 -62.30
CA PRO A 10 27.10 42.40 -61.41
C PRO A 10 26.97 43.77 -62.10
N ASN A 11 27.24 43.88 -63.40
CA ASN A 11 27.37 45.18 -64.10
C ASN A 11 26.35 45.44 -65.22
N SER A 12 25.59 44.43 -65.67
CA SER A 12 24.73 44.55 -66.86
C SER A 12 23.55 45.57 -66.77
N PRO A 13 22.83 45.73 -65.64
CA PRO A 13 21.72 46.68 -65.60
C PRO A 13 22.17 48.13 -65.44
N SER A 14 23.33 48.38 -64.81
CA SER A 14 23.91 49.73 -64.68
C SER A 14 24.34 50.26 -66.04
N GLU A 15 25.06 49.42 -66.79
CA GLU A 15 25.47 49.72 -68.17
C GLU A 15 24.25 50.00 -69.06
N THR A 16 23.14 49.28 -68.87
CA THR A 16 21.90 49.49 -69.62
C THR A 16 21.24 50.83 -69.27
N THR A 17 21.10 51.17 -67.99
CA THR A 17 20.52 52.46 -67.57
C THR A 17 21.41 53.65 -67.95
N ASP A 18 22.73 53.49 -67.87
CA ASP A 18 23.71 54.51 -68.24
C ASP A 18 23.77 54.71 -69.76
N PHE A 19 23.65 53.63 -70.53
CA PHE A 19 23.49 53.67 -71.99
C PHE A 19 22.21 54.40 -72.39
N LEU A 20 21.06 54.08 -71.76
CA LEU A 20 19.79 54.77 -72.02
C LEU A 20 19.87 56.26 -71.70
N ARG A 21 20.56 56.63 -70.61
CA ARG A 21 20.79 58.03 -70.21
C ARG A 21 21.72 58.76 -71.19
N ARG A 22 22.77 58.09 -71.70
CA ARG A 22 23.70 58.62 -72.70
C ARG A 22 23.07 58.72 -74.10
N MET A 23 22.17 57.81 -74.45
CA MET A 23 21.38 57.89 -75.69
C MET A 23 20.37 59.03 -75.62
N ALA A 24 19.72 59.22 -74.47
CA ALA A 24 18.80 60.32 -74.25
C ALA A 24 19.46 61.70 -74.36
N SER A 25 20.75 61.84 -74.02
CA SER A 25 21.49 63.09 -74.18
C SER A 25 21.92 63.39 -75.62
N MET A 26 21.88 62.40 -76.53
CA MET A 26 22.22 62.55 -77.95
C MET A 26 20.99 62.74 -78.85
N VAL A 27 19.77 62.45 -78.37
CA VAL A 27 18.52 62.52 -79.15
C VAL A 27 17.60 63.58 -78.57
N SER A 28 17.18 64.57 -79.37
CA SER A 28 16.30 65.65 -78.93
C SER A 28 14.81 65.30 -79.01
N GLY A 29 14.01 65.93 -78.14
CA GLY A 29 12.55 65.79 -78.11
C GLY A 29 12.02 64.56 -77.36
N ARG A 30 10.81 64.13 -77.70
CA ARG A 30 10.02 63.11 -76.98
C ARG A 30 10.74 61.76 -76.79
N ASN A 31 11.60 61.37 -77.72
CA ASN A 31 12.32 60.11 -77.65
C ASN A 31 13.39 60.12 -76.54
N GLY A 32 14.07 61.25 -76.32
CA GLY A 32 15.02 61.40 -75.21
C GLY A 32 14.34 61.31 -73.84
N GLU A 33 13.17 61.94 -73.69
CA GLU A 33 12.36 61.84 -72.46
C GLU A 33 11.87 60.41 -72.18
N MET A 34 11.47 59.66 -73.21
CA MET A 34 11.05 58.27 -73.07
C MET A 34 12.20 57.37 -72.61
N LEU A 35 13.42 57.59 -73.12
CA LEU A 35 14.63 56.85 -72.69
C LEU A 35 15.00 57.15 -71.23
N LEU A 36 14.90 58.41 -70.79
CA LEU A 36 15.11 58.78 -69.38
C LEU A 36 14.06 58.15 -68.46
N ARG A 37 12.78 58.16 -68.87
CA ARG A 37 11.70 57.50 -68.12
C ARG A 37 11.91 55.99 -68.05
N ALA A 38 12.35 55.36 -69.14
CA ALA A 38 12.66 53.93 -69.15
C ALA A 38 13.82 53.59 -68.21
N ALA A 39 14.89 54.38 -68.22
CA ALA A 39 16.03 54.20 -67.30
C ALA A 39 15.60 54.32 -65.82
N ALA A 40 14.82 55.35 -65.48
CA ALA A 40 14.31 55.55 -64.12
C ALA A 40 13.38 54.41 -63.66
N LEU A 41 12.54 53.89 -64.57
CA LEU A 41 11.65 52.78 -64.29
C LEU A 41 12.44 51.47 -64.06
N ILE A 42 13.46 51.19 -64.88
CA ILE A 42 14.33 50.02 -64.69
C ILE A 42 15.06 50.09 -63.34
N GLU A 43 15.56 51.26 -62.96
CA GLU A 43 16.25 51.48 -61.68
C GLU A 43 15.30 51.29 -60.48
N SER A 44 14.07 51.81 -60.57
CA SER A 44 13.03 51.60 -59.55
C SER A 44 12.64 50.13 -59.42
N LEU A 45 12.42 49.43 -60.54
CA LEU A 45 12.11 48.01 -60.54
C LEU A 45 13.25 47.17 -59.97
N LYS A 46 14.50 47.50 -60.29
CA LYS A 46 15.69 46.85 -59.72
C LYS A 46 15.74 47.02 -58.21
N HIS A 47 15.55 48.24 -57.71
CA HIS A 47 15.54 48.48 -56.26
C HIS A 47 14.43 47.67 -55.57
N ARG A 48 13.22 47.68 -56.14
CA ARG A 48 12.09 46.91 -55.62
C ARG A 48 12.34 45.40 -55.66
N ALA A 49 12.94 44.88 -56.73
CA ALA A 49 13.29 43.47 -56.86
C ALA A 49 14.34 43.04 -55.81
N MET A 50 15.40 43.83 -55.62
CA MET A 50 16.42 43.55 -54.60
C MET A 50 15.83 43.59 -53.18
N SER A 51 14.95 44.55 -52.89
CA SER A 51 14.28 44.63 -51.58
C SER A 51 13.33 43.44 -51.36
N ALA A 52 12.59 43.05 -52.39
CA ALA A 52 11.70 41.87 -52.33
C ALA A 52 12.49 40.57 -52.13
N GLU A 53 13.63 40.41 -52.80
CA GLU A 53 14.52 39.24 -52.61
C GLU A 53 15.08 39.16 -51.19
N ARG A 54 15.50 40.30 -50.61
CA ARG A 54 15.97 40.35 -49.22
C ARG A 54 14.88 39.92 -48.24
N LEU A 55 13.68 40.51 -48.35
CA LEU A 55 12.55 40.15 -47.49
C LEU A 55 12.15 38.67 -47.66
N PHE A 56 12.18 38.16 -48.89
CA PHE A 56 11.89 36.75 -49.14
C PHE A 56 12.93 35.82 -48.48
N ASN A 57 14.21 36.17 -48.55
CA ASN A 57 15.28 35.41 -47.90
C ASN A 57 15.16 35.46 -46.37
N GLU A 58 14.86 36.63 -45.80
CA GLU A 58 14.61 36.79 -44.36
C GLU A 58 13.43 35.93 -43.91
N GLN A 59 12.31 35.98 -44.63
CA GLN A 59 11.14 35.16 -44.35
C GLN A 59 11.43 33.66 -44.45
N GLN A 60 12.26 33.24 -45.40
CA GLN A 60 12.64 31.84 -45.55
C GLN A 60 13.49 31.36 -44.37
N GLU A 61 14.42 32.17 -43.88
CA GLU A 61 15.21 31.83 -42.70
C GLU A 61 14.35 31.80 -41.42
N GLU A 62 13.42 32.73 -41.27
CA GLU A 62 12.45 32.70 -40.16
C GLU A 62 11.55 31.46 -40.22
N ASN A 63 11.02 31.13 -41.40
CA ASN A 63 10.20 29.93 -41.58
C ASN A 63 10.97 28.66 -41.23
N LYS A 64 12.25 28.55 -41.61
CA LYS A 64 13.10 27.40 -41.21
C LYS A 64 13.21 27.31 -39.69
N ARG A 65 13.51 28.42 -39.00
CA ARG A 65 13.60 28.45 -37.54
C ARG A 65 12.29 28.08 -36.86
N LEU A 66 11.16 28.53 -37.40
CA LEU A 66 9.83 28.19 -36.88
C LEU A 66 9.50 26.70 -37.05
N VAL A 67 9.88 26.09 -38.18
CA VAL A 67 9.72 24.65 -38.40
C VAL A 67 10.56 23.86 -37.40
N GLU A 68 11.83 24.20 -37.23
CA GLU A 68 12.72 23.55 -36.26
C GLU A 68 12.19 23.69 -34.82
N LEU A 69 11.73 24.88 -34.44
CA LEU A 69 11.12 25.09 -33.12
C LEU A 69 9.84 24.26 -32.96
N ARG A 70 8.98 24.21 -33.98
CA ARG A 70 7.77 23.40 -33.93
C ARG A 70 8.09 21.93 -33.75
N GLU A 71 9.04 21.39 -34.52
CA GLU A 71 9.46 19.99 -34.42
C GLU A 71 9.99 19.65 -33.02
N THR A 72 10.86 20.50 -32.46
CA THR A 72 11.39 20.29 -31.10
C THR A 72 10.29 20.35 -30.03
N THR A 73 9.35 21.28 -30.14
CA THR A 73 8.21 21.37 -29.22
C THR A 73 7.25 20.18 -29.34
N GLU A 74 7.02 19.69 -30.56
CA GLU A 74 6.17 18.53 -30.81
C GLU A 74 6.79 17.25 -30.23
N LEU A 75 8.11 17.05 -30.40
CA LEU A 75 8.83 15.96 -29.76
C LEU A 75 8.77 16.04 -28.23
N ALA A 76 8.95 17.22 -27.65
CA ALA A 76 8.84 17.42 -26.21
C ALA A 76 7.42 17.13 -25.71
N SER A 77 6.39 17.59 -26.44
CA SER A 77 4.98 17.33 -26.13
C SER A 77 4.68 15.83 -26.18
N ASN A 78 5.11 15.13 -27.22
CA ASN A 78 4.91 13.68 -27.36
C ASN A 78 5.61 12.89 -26.24
N ALA A 79 6.80 13.34 -25.81
CA ALA A 79 7.50 12.76 -24.68
C ALA A 79 6.72 12.96 -23.36
N MET A 80 6.20 14.17 -23.12
CA MET A 80 5.37 14.46 -21.95
C MET A 80 4.07 13.64 -21.94
N VAL A 81 3.37 13.54 -23.08
CA VAL A 81 2.17 12.70 -23.21
C VAL A 81 2.47 11.24 -22.89
N SER A 82 3.60 10.71 -23.38
CA SER A 82 4.04 9.34 -23.06
C SER A 82 4.33 9.15 -21.58
N GLN A 83 4.96 10.13 -20.91
CA GLN A 83 5.20 10.09 -19.47
C GLN A 83 3.91 10.14 -18.67
N ILE A 84 2.95 10.99 -19.05
CA ILE A 84 1.63 11.06 -18.40
C ILE A 84 0.91 9.72 -18.51
N ALA A 85 0.93 9.09 -19.69
CA ALA A 85 0.35 7.76 -19.87
C ALA A 85 1.01 6.71 -18.96
N ALA A 86 2.34 6.69 -18.90
CA ALA A 86 3.10 5.78 -18.04
C ALA A 86 2.85 6.00 -16.54
N LEU A 87 2.76 7.26 -16.09
CA LEU A 87 2.41 7.58 -14.71
C LEU A 87 0.96 7.19 -14.41
N GLY A 88 0.06 7.36 -15.38
CA GLY A 88 -1.34 6.90 -15.28
C GLY A 88 -1.44 5.40 -15.08
N THR A 89 -0.66 4.60 -15.81
CA THR A 89 -0.63 3.14 -15.63
C THR A 89 -0.04 2.75 -14.27
N GLN A 90 1.07 3.38 -13.86
CA GLN A 90 1.67 3.12 -12.54
C GLN A 90 0.71 3.46 -11.39
N LEU A 91 -0.02 4.58 -11.50
CA LEU A 91 -1.00 4.96 -10.49
C LEU A 91 -2.14 3.94 -10.42
N ALA A 92 -2.63 3.46 -11.55
CA ALA A 92 -3.66 2.43 -11.60
C ALA A 92 -3.19 1.12 -10.97
N GLU A 93 -1.95 0.69 -11.27
CA GLU A 93 -1.33 -0.51 -10.70
C GLU A 93 -1.18 -0.40 -9.17
N VAL A 94 -0.60 0.70 -8.68
CA VAL A 94 -0.42 0.93 -7.23
C VAL A 94 -1.77 1.01 -6.52
N THR A 95 -2.76 1.64 -7.13
CA THR A 95 -4.11 1.74 -6.56
C THR A 95 -4.78 0.38 -6.48
N ALA A 96 -4.65 -0.46 -7.52
CA ALA A 96 -5.18 -1.82 -7.53
C ALA A 96 -4.47 -2.71 -6.50
N ALA A 97 -3.15 -2.64 -6.41
CA ALA A 97 -2.37 -3.36 -5.40
C ALA A 97 -2.77 -2.94 -3.98
N ALA A 98 -2.88 -1.64 -3.70
CA ALA A 98 -3.30 -1.13 -2.40
C ALA A 98 -4.73 -1.57 -2.03
N ALA A 99 -5.65 -1.65 -3.01
CA ALA A 99 -6.99 -2.16 -2.78
C ALA A 99 -6.99 -3.66 -2.44
N ALA A 100 -6.16 -4.46 -3.13
CA ALA A 100 -6.00 -5.87 -2.86
C ALA A 100 -5.41 -6.13 -1.47
N GLU A 101 -4.37 -5.39 -1.08
CA GLU A 101 -3.76 -5.48 0.26
C GLU A 101 -4.75 -5.11 1.37
N ARG A 102 -5.56 -4.06 1.17
CA ARG A 102 -6.61 -3.70 2.14
C ARG A 102 -7.66 -4.81 2.28
N ALA A 103 -8.11 -5.39 1.18
CA ALA A 103 -9.07 -6.49 1.20
C ALA A 103 -8.49 -7.74 1.91
N ALA A 104 -7.23 -8.07 1.66
CA ALA A 104 -6.53 -9.16 2.34
C ALA A 104 -6.40 -8.88 3.84
N PHE A 105 -6.00 -7.67 4.22
CA PHE A 105 -5.89 -7.26 5.61
C PHE A 105 -7.24 -7.32 6.34
N ASP A 106 -8.31 -6.83 5.73
CA ASP A 106 -9.65 -6.88 6.32
C ASP A 106 -10.16 -8.33 6.46
N ALA A 107 -9.81 -9.21 5.53
CA ALA A 107 -10.12 -10.64 5.63
C ALA A 107 -9.40 -11.31 6.81
N GLU A 108 -8.09 -11.05 6.98
CA GLU A 108 -7.33 -11.56 8.13
C GLU A 108 -7.83 -10.98 9.45
N ARG A 109 -8.17 -9.68 9.48
CA ARG A 109 -8.78 -9.04 10.65
C ARG A 109 -10.11 -9.71 11.01
N GLY A 110 -10.93 -10.04 10.02
CA GLY A 110 -12.18 -10.78 10.22
C GLY A 110 -11.97 -12.16 10.83
N LYS A 111 -10.98 -12.92 10.33
CA LYS A 111 -10.63 -14.24 10.89
C LYS A 111 -10.19 -14.14 12.35
N LEU A 112 -9.32 -13.18 12.67
CA LEU A 112 -8.84 -12.97 14.04
C LEU A 112 -9.98 -12.61 14.99
N LEU A 113 -10.89 -11.73 14.57
CA LEU A 113 -12.07 -11.39 15.38
C LEU A 113 -12.97 -12.61 15.63
N GLY A 114 -13.16 -13.46 14.62
CA GLY A 114 -13.89 -14.73 14.79
C GLY A 114 -13.24 -15.64 15.82
N LEU A 115 -11.93 -15.86 15.72
CA LEU A 115 -11.18 -16.68 16.68
C LEU A 115 -11.23 -16.11 18.11
N MET A 116 -11.19 -14.80 18.27
CA MET A 116 -11.32 -14.15 19.58
C MET A 116 -12.70 -14.38 20.18
N GLN A 117 -13.77 -14.23 19.38
CA GLN A 117 -15.14 -14.49 19.84
C GLN A 117 -15.35 -15.96 20.23
N ASP A 118 -14.80 -16.88 19.44
CA ASP A 118 -14.85 -18.31 19.76
C ASP A 118 -14.12 -18.61 21.08
N ALA A 119 -12.92 -18.03 21.27
CA ALA A 119 -12.15 -18.17 22.50
C ALA A 119 -12.88 -17.57 23.72
N GLU A 120 -13.47 -16.38 23.59
CA GLU A 120 -14.28 -15.75 24.63
C GLU A 120 -15.48 -16.63 25.02
N SER A 121 -16.18 -17.20 24.03
CA SER A 121 -17.29 -18.12 24.27
C SER A 121 -16.84 -19.39 24.99
N HIS A 122 -15.67 -19.91 24.65
CA HIS A 122 -15.11 -21.12 25.26
C HIS A 122 -14.68 -20.87 26.70
N ILE A 123 -14.04 -19.74 26.98
CA ILE A 123 -13.71 -19.30 28.34
C ILE A 123 -14.99 -19.14 29.17
N GLY A 124 -16.04 -18.55 28.61
CA GLY A 124 -17.35 -18.43 29.28
C GLY A 124 -17.90 -19.79 29.69
N LYS A 125 -17.90 -20.76 28.77
CA LYS A 125 -18.34 -22.14 29.05
C LYS A 125 -17.50 -22.80 30.16
N LEU A 126 -16.17 -22.78 30.03
CA LEU A 126 -15.28 -23.35 31.05
C LEU A 126 -15.47 -22.70 32.43
N THR A 127 -15.73 -21.39 32.45
CA THR A 127 -16.02 -20.68 33.70
C THR A 127 -17.30 -21.19 34.33
N THR A 128 -18.37 -21.34 33.55
CA THR A 128 -19.63 -21.92 34.07
C THR A 128 -19.46 -23.37 34.52
N GLU A 129 -18.72 -24.19 33.78
CA GLU A 129 -18.42 -25.58 34.17
C GLU A 129 -17.65 -25.63 35.49
N LEU A 130 -16.61 -24.81 35.66
CA LEU A 130 -15.86 -24.70 36.92
C LEU A 130 -16.74 -24.24 38.08
N GLU A 131 -17.64 -23.29 37.86
CA GLU A 131 -18.54 -22.78 38.89
C GLU A 131 -19.55 -23.85 39.33
N THR A 132 -20.09 -24.62 38.38
CA THR A 132 -20.95 -25.77 38.69
C THR A 132 -20.21 -26.88 39.43
N LEU A 133 -18.97 -27.19 39.02
CA LEU A 133 -18.14 -28.18 39.69
C LEU A 133 -17.80 -27.74 41.11
N ARG A 134 -17.48 -26.46 41.31
CA ARG A 134 -17.23 -25.88 42.63
C ARG A 134 -18.45 -25.98 43.52
N ALA A 135 -19.63 -25.62 43.03
CA ALA A 135 -20.88 -25.76 43.77
C ALA A 135 -21.16 -27.23 44.16
N SER A 136 -20.87 -28.18 43.26
CA SER A 136 -20.99 -29.61 43.56
C SER A 136 -20.01 -30.07 44.65
N VAL A 137 -18.76 -29.57 44.63
CA VAL A 137 -17.76 -29.89 45.65
C VAL A 137 -18.12 -29.26 47.01
N ASP A 138 -18.61 -28.02 47.00
CA ASP A 138 -19.05 -27.33 48.22
C ASP A 138 -20.25 -28.07 48.85
N SER A 139 -21.24 -28.47 48.04
CA SER A 139 -22.36 -29.30 48.50
C SER A 139 -21.90 -30.67 49.04
N PHE A 140 -20.93 -31.31 48.38
CA PHE A 140 -20.35 -32.55 48.89
C PHE A 140 -19.68 -32.34 50.25
N ASN A 141 -18.90 -31.26 50.41
CA ASN A 141 -18.23 -30.91 51.66
C ASN A 141 -19.20 -30.55 52.79
N GLU A 142 -20.39 -30.01 52.51
CA GLU A 142 -21.43 -29.80 53.53
C GLU A 142 -21.92 -31.12 54.14
N THR A 143 -21.91 -32.20 53.35
CA THR A 143 -22.38 -33.52 53.80
C THR A 143 -21.28 -34.42 54.36
N VAL A 144 -20.00 -34.08 54.13
CA VAL A 144 -18.85 -34.94 54.47
C VAL A 144 -17.79 -34.16 55.24
N VAL A 145 -17.48 -34.60 56.45
CA VAL A 145 -16.32 -34.10 57.20
C VAL A 145 -15.05 -34.76 56.69
N SER A 146 -14.22 -34.01 55.96
CA SER A 146 -12.89 -34.46 55.57
C SER A 146 -11.97 -34.52 56.78
N VAL A 147 -11.63 -35.73 57.23
CA VAL A 147 -10.65 -35.96 58.29
C VAL A 147 -9.33 -36.44 57.65
N PRO A 148 -8.18 -35.80 57.93
CA PRO A 148 -6.89 -36.27 57.44
C PRO A 148 -6.63 -37.72 57.85
N LEU A 149 -5.99 -38.48 56.96
CA LEU A 149 -5.78 -39.92 57.14
C LEU A 149 -4.92 -40.20 58.39
N GLU A 150 -3.98 -39.31 58.66
CA GLU A 150 -3.10 -39.32 59.82
C GLU A 150 -3.90 -39.16 61.11
N VAL A 151 -4.94 -38.33 61.11
CA VAL A 151 -5.83 -38.13 62.26
C VAL A 151 -6.67 -39.38 62.53
N LEU A 152 -7.18 -40.04 61.48
CA LEU A 152 -7.88 -41.32 61.62
C LEU A 152 -6.96 -42.43 62.14
N ARG A 153 -5.73 -42.53 61.61
CA ARG A 153 -4.72 -43.48 62.10
C ARG A 153 -4.35 -43.21 63.56
N LEU A 154 -4.21 -41.95 63.94
CA LEU A 154 -3.94 -41.56 65.33
C LEU A 154 -5.10 -41.96 66.25
N ALA A 155 -6.34 -41.61 65.88
CA ALA A 155 -7.52 -42.01 66.64
C ALA A 155 -7.61 -43.53 66.80
N ARG A 156 -7.27 -44.31 65.77
CA ARG A 156 -7.21 -45.78 65.85
C ARG A 156 -6.27 -46.27 66.93
N THR A 157 -5.05 -45.72 66.98
CA THR A 157 -4.06 -46.07 68.00
C THR A 157 -4.51 -45.66 69.41
N GLN A 158 -5.22 -44.53 69.53
CA GLN A 158 -5.77 -44.10 70.82
C GLN A 158 -6.86 -45.05 71.33
N PHE A 159 -7.73 -45.55 70.45
CA PHE A 159 -8.73 -46.57 70.80
C PHE A 159 -8.10 -47.90 71.23
N ASP A 160 -6.99 -48.33 70.62
CA ASP A 160 -6.24 -49.51 71.07
C ASP A 160 -5.68 -49.33 72.48
N VAL A 161 -5.11 -48.16 72.77
CA VAL A 161 -4.58 -47.85 74.10
C VAL A 161 -5.70 -47.85 75.15
N LEU A 162 -6.86 -47.26 74.82
CA LEU A 162 -8.02 -47.23 75.70
C LEU A 162 -8.59 -48.65 75.95
N SER A 163 -8.79 -49.44 74.90
CA SER A 163 -9.28 -50.82 75.02
C SER A 163 -8.37 -51.66 75.94
N ASN A 164 -7.06 -51.61 75.72
CA ASN A 164 -6.07 -52.30 76.57
C ASN A 164 -6.08 -51.78 78.02
N GLY A 165 -6.32 -50.49 78.23
CA GLY A 165 -6.42 -49.87 79.54
C GLY A 165 -7.66 -50.31 80.32
N PHE A 166 -8.81 -50.44 79.66
CA PHE A 166 -10.06 -50.91 80.25
C PHE A 166 -10.04 -52.41 80.53
N ALA A 167 -9.46 -53.21 79.63
CA ALA A 167 -9.26 -54.64 79.83
C ALA A 167 -8.46 -54.94 81.13
N ARG A 168 -7.41 -54.16 81.39
CA ARG A 168 -6.60 -54.27 82.62
C ARG A 168 -7.34 -53.90 83.90
N LYS A 169 -8.37 -53.05 83.80
CA LYS A 169 -9.19 -52.59 84.94
C LYS A 169 -10.48 -53.40 85.12
N GLY A 170 -10.76 -54.34 84.22
CA GLY A 170 -11.98 -55.16 84.26
C GLY A 170 -13.25 -54.44 83.80
N ASP A 171 -13.14 -53.29 83.14
CA ASP A 171 -14.29 -52.54 82.61
C ASP A 171 -14.63 -53.00 81.19
N VAL A 172 -15.46 -54.04 81.12
CA VAL A 172 -15.82 -54.72 79.86
C VAL A 172 -16.66 -53.82 78.93
N ILE A 173 -17.48 -52.91 79.48
CA ILE A 173 -18.33 -52.03 78.68
C ILE A 173 -17.47 -50.99 77.97
N SER A 174 -16.55 -50.34 78.69
CA SER A 174 -15.65 -49.35 78.10
C SER A 174 -14.64 -49.97 77.13
N GLN A 175 -14.23 -51.22 77.37
CA GLN A 175 -13.43 -52.00 76.43
C GLN A 175 -14.19 -52.23 75.11
N ALA A 176 -15.42 -52.77 75.17
CA ALA A 176 -16.23 -53.04 73.99
C ALA A 176 -16.52 -51.76 73.18
N MET A 177 -16.81 -50.64 73.85
CA MET A 177 -17.01 -49.34 73.19
C MET A 177 -15.74 -48.86 72.48
N SER A 178 -14.56 -49.10 73.07
CA SER A 178 -13.28 -48.72 72.47
C SER A 178 -12.94 -49.58 71.25
N GLU A 179 -13.27 -50.88 71.29
CA GLU A 179 -13.10 -51.80 70.16
C GLU A 179 -14.05 -51.48 69.01
N ILE A 180 -15.32 -51.15 69.30
CA ILE A 180 -16.29 -50.70 68.29
C ILE A 180 -15.82 -49.40 67.64
N GLY A 181 -15.31 -48.45 68.42
CA GLY A 181 -14.72 -47.21 67.91
C GLY A 181 -13.49 -47.46 67.00
N GLY A 182 -12.60 -48.38 67.41
CA GLY A 182 -11.46 -48.80 66.59
C GLY A 182 -11.88 -49.47 65.29
N PHE A 183 -12.86 -50.37 65.34
CA PHE A 183 -13.38 -51.07 64.16
C PHE A 183 -14.05 -50.12 63.16
N ALA A 184 -14.80 -49.13 63.63
CA ALA A 184 -15.41 -48.12 62.77
C ALA A 184 -14.33 -47.30 62.00
N ILE A 185 -13.20 -47.01 62.64
CA ILE A 185 -12.07 -46.34 61.97
C ILE A 185 -11.39 -47.26 60.97
N ASP A 186 -11.20 -48.55 61.29
CA ASP A 186 -10.63 -49.53 60.36
C ASP A 186 -11.50 -49.69 59.10
N GLN A 187 -12.83 -49.66 59.25
CA GLN A 187 -13.77 -49.66 58.12
C GLN A 187 -13.62 -48.41 57.25
N ALA A 188 -13.47 -47.22 57.86
CA ALA A 188 -13.23 -45.97 57.13
C ALA A 188 -11.87 -45.97 56.39
N LEU A 189 -10.81 -46.51 57.01
CA LEU A 189 -9.47 -46.60 56.43
C LEU A 189 -9.40 -47.61 55.26
N THR A 190 -10.15 -48.71 55.36
CA THR A 190 -10.20 -49.76 54.32
C THR A 190 -11.05 -49.33 53.12
N ALA A 191 -12.18 -48.64 53.35
CA ALA A 191 -13.00 -48.07 52.29
C ALA A 191 -12.22 -47.08 51.39
N LYS A 192 -11.33 -46.27 51.98
CA LYS A 192 -10.42 -45.39 51.22
C LYS A 192 -9.44 -46.17 50.34
N LYS A 193 -8.85 -47.26 50.87
CA LYS A 193 -7.85 -48.08 50.16
C LYS A 193 -8.42 -48.81 48.93
N THR A 194 -9.73 -49.06 48.92
CA THR A 194 -10.44 -49.60 47.75
C THR A 194 -10.82 -48.54 46.72
N ALA A 195 -11.06 -47.29 47.15
CA ALA A 195 -11.37 -46.17 46.26
C ALA A 195 -10.15 -45.68 45.46
N ASP A 196 -8.94 -45.68 46.05
CA ASP A 196 -7.69 -45.27 45.36
C ASP A 196 -7.18 -46.29 44.31
N LYS A 197 -7.82 -47.45 44.18
CA LYS A 197 -7.40 -48.55 43.26
C LYS A 197 -8.29 -48.74 42.03
N ALA A 198 -9.40 -48.00 41.95
CA ALA A 198 -10.33 -47.99 40.81
C ALA A 198 -10.12 -46.73 39.97
#